data_AF-A0A228JU56-F1
#
_entry.id   AF-A0A228JU56-F1
#
_cell.length_a   1.000
_cell.length_b   1.000
_cell.length_c   1.000
_cell.angle_alpha   90.00
_cell.angle_beta   90.00
_cell.angle_gamma   90.00
#
_symmetry.space_group_name_H-M   'P 1'
#
loop_
_entity.id
_entity.type
_entity.pdbx_description
1 polymer ?
#
loop_
_entity_poly.entity_id
_entity_poly.type
_entity_poly.pdbx_seq_one_letter_code
_entity_poly.pdbx_strand_id
1 'polypeptide(L)'
;MSATAERPPSRPSHPVVFGCMSFAVGGPLVASLVWPAVMLIAWSLIDGPSWEVLKVSAGMVPLIFFASFLFGYFVPAAVAGGIMGAIGTRIRRRWFVLLGMIVGAGAMIGFVELVAYLLKSDKVGDIDAIATLDAIVTSAVLSYWLHRRLARRR
;
A
#
# COMPACT_ATOMS: atom_id res chain seq x y z
N MET A 1 19.56 20.68 -40.55
CA MET A 1 20.34 19.77 -39.68
C MET A 1 19.67 19.70 -38.33
N SER A 2 19.52 18.48 -37.82
CA SER A 2 18.73 18.07 -36.66
C SER A 2 19.32 18.56 -35.34
N ALA A 3 18.45 18.82 -34.37
CA ALA A 3 18.75 18.65 -32.95
C ALA A 3 17.48 18.18 -32.23
N THR A 4 16.95 17.01 -32.63
CA THR A 4 16.07 16.24 -31.75
C THR A 4 16.90 15.81 -30.55
N ALA A 5 16.72 16.51 -29.42
CA ALA A 5 17.30 16.12 -28.14
C ALA A 5 16.77 14.74 -27.76
N GLU A 6 17.56 13.70 -28.02
CA GLU A 6 17.32 12.34 -27.53
C GLU A 6 17.36 12.40 -26.00
N ARG A 7 16.19 12.41 -25.36
CA ARG A 7 16.09 12.08 -23.94
C ARG A 7 16.67 10.68 -23.77
N PRO A 8 17.63 10.48 -22.84
CA PRO A 8 18.16 9.15 -22.60
C PRO A 8 16.99 8.22 -22.20
N PRO A 9 16.90 7.00 -22.75
CA PRO A 9 15.84 6.08 -22.39
C PRO A 9 15.95 5.83 -20.88
N SER A 10 14.94 6.25 -20.12
CA SER A 10 14.86 5.99 -18.70
C SER A 10 15.03 4.48 -18.48
N ARG A 11 16.12 4.08 -17.80
CA ARG A 11 16.42 2.66 -17.56
C ARG A 11 15.17 1.95 -17.02
N PRO A 12 14.81 0.76 -17.53
CA PRO A 12 13.60 0.04 -17.10
C PRO A 12 13.58 -0.31 -15.60
N SER A 13 14.73 -0.26 -14.92
CA SER A 13 14.83 -0.41 -13.46
C SER A 13 14.29 0.79 -12.67
N HIS A 14 14.29 1.99 -13.24
CA HIS A 14 13.92 3.21 -12.50
C HIS A 14 12.43 3.27 -12.13
N PRO A 15 11.47 2.88 -12.99
CA PRO A 15 10.06 2.76 -12.61
C PRO A 15 9.80 1.69 -11.55
N VAL A 16 10.53 0.57 -11.59
CA VAL A 16 10.41 -0.54 -10.63
C VAL A 16 10.87 -0.10 -9.25
N VAL A 17 12.10 0.45 -9.15
CA VAL A 17 12.65 0.94 -7.88
C VAL A 17 11.77 2.06 -7.31
N PHE A 18 11.30 2.97 -8.17
CA PHE A 18 10.39 4.03 -7.75
C PHE A 18 9.06 3.46 -7.21
N GLY A 19 8.50 2.46 -7.87
CA GLY A 19 7.30 1.74 -7.42
C GLY A 19 7.51 1.05 -6.06
N CYS A 20 8.59 0.27 -5.93
CA CYS A 20 8.96 -0.41 -4.68
C CYS A 20 9.06 0.58 -3.53
N MET A 21 9.86 1.64 -3.67
CA MET A 21 10.09 2.62 -2.61
C MET A 21 8.82 3.40 -2.27
N SER A 22 8.02 3.75 -3.28
CA SER A 22 6.76 4.47 -3.06
C SER A 22 5.76 3.63 -2.26
N PHE A 23 5.68 2.33 -2.51
CA PHE A 23 4.76 1.46 -1.77
C PHE A 23 5.33 0.99 -0.43
N ALA A 24 6.65 0.80 -0.32
CA ALA A 24 7.31 0.43 0.94
C ALA A 24 7.07 1.48 2.04
N VAL A 25 7.06 2.77 1.68
CA VAL A 25 6.78 3.87 2.63
C VAL A 25 5.31 4.26 2.59
N GLY A 26 4.74 4.38 1.39
CA GLY A 26 3.38 4.84 1.19
C GLY A 26 2.32 3.85 1.65
N GLY A 27 2.59 2.54 1.62
CA GLY A 27 1.68 1.49 2.09
C GLY A 27 1.42 1.64 3.58
N PRO A 28 2.46 1.55 4.44
CA PRO A 28 2.35 1.82 5.87
C PRO A 28 1.75 3.20 6.18
N LEU A 29 2.09 4.23 5.41
CA LEU A 29 1.55 5.57 5.61
C LEU A 29 0.03 5.61 5.37
N VAL A 30 -0.44 5.06 4.24
CA VAL A 30 -1.88 5.04 3.93
C VAL A 30 -2.61 4.15 4.93
N ALA A 31 -2.05 2.99 5.29
CA ALA A 31 -2.58 2.08 6.31
C ALA A 31 -2.81 2.77 7.65
N SER A 32 -1.78 3.48 8.11
CA SER A 32 -1.80 4.22 9.38
C SER A 32 -2.80 5.36 9.44
N LEU A 33 -3.33 5.81 8.30
CA LEU A 33 -4.33 6.87 8.23
C LEU A 33 -5.73 6.31 7.99
N VAL A 34 -5.86 5.35 7.07
CA VAL A 34 -7.16 4.79 6.68
C VAL A 34 -7.77 4.03 7.84
N TRP A 35 -7.03 3.11 8.47
CA TRP A 35 -7.60 2.28 9.52
C TRP A 35 -8.05 3.08 10.75
N PRO A 36 -7.23 4.00 11.31
CA PRO A 36 -7.69 4.83 12.42
C PRO A 36 -8.83 5.76 12.05
N ALA A 37 -8.91 6.26 10.81
CA ALA A 37 -10.03 7.07 10.35
C ALA A 37 -11.33 6.25 10.28
N VAL A 38 -11.27 5.01 9.78
CA VAL A 38 -12.43 4.09 9.78
C VAL A 38 -12.89 3.80 11.20
N MET A 39 -11.97 3.51 12.12
CA MET A 39 -12.29 3.27 13.53
C MET A 39 -12.87 4.49 14.22
N LEU A 40 -12.31 5.68 13.96
CA LEU A 40 -12.83 6.94 14.48
C LEU A 40 -14.29 7.16 14.06
N ILE A 41 -14.59 6.93 12.78
CA ILE A 41 -15.97 7.06 12.25
C ILE A 41 -16.88 6.00 12.88
N ALA A 42 -16.46 4.73 12.90
CA ALA A 42 -17.26 3.64 13.41
C ALA A 42 -17.60 3.83 14.90
N TRP A 43 -16.61 4.13 15.74
CA TRP A 43 -16.82 4.35 17.17
C TRP A 43 -17.64 5.62 17.44
N SER A 44 -17.43 6.69 16.65
CA SER A 44 -18.24 7.91 16.78
C SER A 44 -19.72 7.68 16.44
N LEU A 45 -20.03 6.70 15.56
CA LEU A 45 -21.41 6.35 15.22
C LEU A 45 -22.09 5.49 16.29
N ILE A 46 -21.33 4.68 17.03
CA ILE A 46 -21.85 3.76 18.05
C ILE A 46 -22.01 4.47 19.39
N ASP A 47 -20.94 5.11 19.88
CA ASP A 47 -20.86 5.66 21.24
C ASP A 47 -20.97 7.20 21.27
N GLY A 48 -21.08 7.82 20.09
CA GLY A 48 -21.06 9.27 19.92
C GLY A 48 -19.65 9.86 19.79
N PRO A 49 -19.50 11.05 19.20
CA PRO A 49 -18.20 11.68 19.04
C PRO A 49 -17.63 12.12 20.39
N SER A 50 -16.43 11.66 20.74
CA SER A 50 -15.77 12.00 22.00
C SER A 50 -14.28 12.33 21.82
N TRP A 51 -13.75 13.15 22.72
CA TRP A 51 -12.32 13.47 22.78
C TRP A 51 -11.45 12.24 23.08
N GLU A 52 -12.00 11.24 23.77
CA GLU A 52 -11.29 10.00 24.07
C GLU A 52 -11.11 9.15 22.82
N VAL A 53 -12.18 8.95 22.04
CA VAL A 53 -12.14 8.23 20.76
C VAL A 53 -11.14 8.90 19.81
N LEU A 54 -11.16 10.23 19.70
CA LEU A 54 -10.20 10.96 18.88
C LEU A 54 -8.74 10.74 19.32
N LYS A 55 -8.45 10.78 20.62
CA LYS A 55 -7.10 10.55 21.16
C LYS A 55 -6.63 9.13 20.89
N VAL A 56 -7.50 8.14 21.08
CA VAL A 56 -7.18 6.73 20.80
C VAL A 56 -6.87 6.55 19.32
N SER A 57 -7.74 7.01 18.42
CA SER A 57 -7.51 6.91 16.97
C SER A 57 -6.24 7.64 16.54
N ALA A 58 -5.97 8.84 17.07
CA ALA A 58 -4.73 9.57 16.78
C ALA A 58 -3.49 8.81 17.28
N GLY A 59 -3.56 8.16 18.44
CA GLY A 59 -2.49 7.32 18.99
C GLY A 59 -2.22 6.06 18.18
N MET A 60 -3.23 5.51 17.49
CA MET A 60 -3.07 4.35 16.62
C MET A 60 -2.25 4.65 15.37
N VAL A 61 -2.24 5.89 14.87
CA VAL A 61 -1.51 6.27 13.66
C VAL A 61 -0.01 5.93 13.75
N PRO A 62 0.77 6.47 14.71
CA PRO A 62 2.18 6.13 14.81
C PRO A 62 2.39 4.65 15.12
N LEU A 63 1.54 4.03 15.95
CA LEU A 63 1.64 2.60 16.28
C LEU A 63 1.54 1.72 15.02
N ILE A 64 0.52 1.93 14.18
CA ILE A 64 0.32 1.16 12.94
C ILE A 64 1.46 1.42 11.96
N PHE A 65 1.92 2.66 11.85
CA PHE A 65 3.03 3.00 10.97
C PHE A 65 4.30 2.24 11.38
N PHE A 66 4.73 2.33 12.64
CA PHE A 66 5.93 1.64 13.12
C PHE A 66 5.78 0.12 13.15
N ALA A 67 4.61 -0.39 13.55
CA ALA A 67 4.30 -1.82 13.55
C ALA A 67 4.43 -2.42 12.14
N SER A 68 4.05 -1.68 11.10
CA SER A 68 4.18 -2.13 9.71
C SER A 68 5.63 -2.37 9.29
N PHE A 69 6.59 -1.61 9.83
CA PHE A 69 8.02 -1.86 9.61
C PHE A 69 8.54 -2.99 10.50
N LEU A 70 8.13 -3.02 11.76
CA LEU A 70 8.56 -4.04 12.72
C LEU A 70 8.12 -5.45 12.32
N PHE A 71 6.89 -5.60 11.86
CA PHE A 71 6.31 -6.88 11.41
C PHE A 71 6.55 -7.18 9.93
N GLY A 72 7.20 -6.28 9.19
CA GLY A 72 7.56 -6.52 7.79
C GLY A 72 6.42 -6.36 6.78
N TYR A 73 5.25 -5.85 7.17
CA TYR A 73 4.12 -5.59 6.26
C TYR A 73 4.45 -4.60 5.12
N PHE A 74 5.53 -3.82 5.24
CA PHE A 74 6.05 -3.01 4.14
C PHE A 74 6.60 -3.85 2.96
N VAL A 75 7.00 -5.10 3.19
CA VAL A 75 7.58 -6.01 2.19
C VAL A 75 6.57 -6.38 1.09
N PRO A 76 5.38 -6.94 1.40
CA PRO A 76 4.38 -7.23 0.38
C PRO A 76 3.95 -5.96 -0.36
N ALA A 77 3.86 -4.81 0.32
CA ALA A 77 3.59 -3.53 -0.32
C ALA A 77 4.70 -3.15 -1.32
N ALA A 78 5.97 -3.28 -0.94
CA ALA A 78 7.11 -3.00 -1.82
C ALA A 78 7.10 -3.90 -3.07
N VAL A 79 6.83 -5.19 -2.89
CA VAL A 79 6.70 -6.15 -3.99
C VAL A 79 5.59 -5.73 -4.96
N ALA A 80 4.41 -5.40 -4.44
CA ALA A 80 3.30 -4.91 -5.25
C ALA A 80 3.68 -3.63 -6.02
N GLY A 81 4.31 -2.67 -5.34
CA GLY A 81 4.80 -1.44 -5.96
C GLY A 81 5.80 -1.69 -7.08
N GLY A 82 6.71 -2.64 -6.92
CA GLY A 82 7.67 -3.04 -7.95
C GLY A 82 7.00 -3.61 -9.19
N ILE A 83 6.06 -4.54 -9.01
CA ILE A 83 5.27 -5.13 -10.11
C ILE A 83 4.50 -4.03 -10.86
N MET A 84 3.79 -3.17 -10.12
CA MET A 84 3.04 -2.06 -10.70
C MET A 84 3.95 -1.04 -11.39
N GLY A 85 5.13 -0.78 -10.83
CA GLY A 85 6.17 0.05 -11.44
C GLY A 85 6.70 -0.52 -12.76
N ALA A 86 6.90 -1.84 -12.83
CA ALA A 86 7.35 -2.55 -14.04
C ALA A 86 6.30 -2.46 -15.16
N ILE A 87 5.02 -2.64 -14.82
CA ILE A 87 3.90 -2.49 -15.76
C ILE A 87 3.80 -1.03 -16.25
N GLY A 88 4.01 -0.08 -15.35
CA GLY A 88 3.97 1.35 -15.64
C GLY A 88 2.65 1.80 -16.27
N THR A 89 2.70 2.70 -17.25
CA THR A 89 1.49 3.27 -17.87
C THR A 89 1.01 2.50 -19.11
N ARG A 90 1.39 1.23 -19.27
CA ARG A 90 1.00 0.41 -20.43
C ARG A 90 -0.51 0.12 -20.49
N ILE A 91 -1.19 0.23 -19.35
CA ILE A 91 -2.62 -0.06 -19.21
C ILE A 91 -3.36 1.23 -18.81
N ARG A 92 -4.65 1.33 -19.19
CA ARG A 92 -5.53 2.40 -18.72
C ARG A 92 -5.61 2.41 -17.19
N ARG A 93 -5.74 3.60 -16.62
CA ARG A 93 -5.68 3.85 -15.18
C ARG A 93 -6.67 3.01 -14.35
N ARG A 94 -7.91 2.85 -14.81
CA ARG A 94 -8.93 2.05 -14.11
C ARG A 94 -8.48 0.60 -13.92
N TRP A 95 -8.00 -0.03 -14.98
CA TRP A 95 -7.48 -1.39 -14.95
C TRP A 95 -6.16 -1.50 -14.19
N PHE A 96 -5.31 -0.47 -14.26
CA PHE A 96 -4.09 -0.41 -13.45
C PHE A 96 -4.41 -0.39 -11.95
N VAL A 97 -5.41 0.37 -11.51
CA VAL A 97 -5.83 0.38 -10.09
C VAL A 97 -6.42 -0.97 -9.67
N LEU A 98 -7.29 -1.57 -10.49
CA LEU A 98 -7.85 -2.90 -10.23
C LEU A 98 -6.75 -3.96 -10.10
N LEU A 99 -5.77 -3.94 -11.00
CA LEU A 99 -4.62 -4.83 -10.95
C LEU A 99 -3.79 -4.59 -9.68
N GLY A 100 -3.59 -3.33 -9.30
CA GLY A 100 -2.89 -2.98 -8.07
C GLY A 100 -3.56 -3.54 -6.82
N MET A 101 -4.89 -3.49 -6.74
CA MET A 101 -5.64 -4.12 -5.64
C MET A 101 -5.41 -5.63 -5.59
N ILE A 102 -5.49 -6.31 -6.74
CA ILE A 102 -5.30 -7.77 -6.83
C ILE A 102 -3.86 -8.15 -6.43
N VAL A 103 -2.87 -7.45 -6.98
CA VAL A 103 -1.45 -7.71 -6.69
C VAL A 103 -1.13 -7.41 -5.22
N GLY A 104 -1.64 -6.30 -4.68
CA GLY A 104 -1.46 -5.93 -3.28
C GLY A 104 -2.09 -6.92 -2.31
N ALA A 105 -3.34 -7.30 -2.55
CA ALA A 105 -4.04 -8.31 -1.76
C ALA A 105 -3.34 -9.67 -1.82
N GLY A 106 -3.00 -10.12 -3.03
CA GLY A 106 -2.30 -11.41 -3.22
C GLY A 106 -0.92 -11.43 -2.55
N ALA A 107 -0.16 -10.34 -2.63
CA ALA A 107 1.13 -10.23 -1.95
C ALA A 107 0.98 -10.27 -0.42
N MET A 108 -0.04 -9.60 0.12
CA MET A 108 -0.32 -9.61 1.56
C MET A 108 -0.78 -10.98 2.03
N ILE A 109 -1.73 -11.62 1.32
CA ILE A 109 -2.20 -12.98 1.64
C ILE A 109 -1.03 -13.97 1.62
N GLY A 110 -0.20 -13.93 0.57
CA GLY A 110 0.96 -14.81 0.49
C GLY A 110 1.99 -14.56 1.61
N PHE A 111 2.17 -13.31 2.03
CA PHE A 111 3.03 -12.97 3.16
C PHE A 111 2.46 -13.53 4.48
N VAL A 112 1.17 -13.33 4.71
CA VAL A 112 0.42 -13.83 5.88
C VAL A 112 0.51 -15.36 5.97
N GLU A 113 0.19 -16.07 4.88
CA GLU A 113 0.24 -17.53 4.85
C GLU A 113 1.66 -18.05 5.09
N LEU A 114 2.67 -17.37 4.54
CA LEU A 114 4.07 -17.71 4.77
C LEU A 114 4.46 -17.53 6.25
N VAL A 115 4.04 -16.43 6.88
CA VAL A 115 4.31 -16.16 8.30
C VAL A 115 3.60 -17.18 9.19
N ALA A 116 2.32 -17.48 8.93
CA ALA A 116 1.54 -18.47 9.66
C ALA A 116 2.17 -19.87 9.55
N TYR A 117 2.60 -20.26 8.34
CA TYR A 117 3.29 -21.52 8.10
C TYR A 117 4.61 -21.62 8.90
N LEU A 118 5.43 -20.56 8.87
CA LEU A 118 6.71 -20.53 9.59
C LEU A 118 6.53 -20.54 11.11
N LEU A 119 5.47 -19.91 11.64
CA LEU A 119 5.22 -19.78 13.07
C LEU A 119 4.32 -20.90 13.65
N LYS A 120 3.75 -21.79 12.82
CA LYS A 120 2.80 -22.83 13.24
C LYS A 120 1.68 -22.29 14.15
N SER A 121 1.15 -21.12 13.84
CA SER A 121 0.19 -20.42 14.69
C SER A 121 -1.02 -19.95 13.89
N ASP A 122 -2.22 -20.34 14.33
CA ASP A 122 -3.50 -19.94 13.71
C ASP A 122 -3.97 -18.55 14.20
N LYS A 123 -3.36 -18.00 15.26
CA LYS A 123 -3.76 -16.70 15.85
C LYS A 123 -3.44 -15.48 14.99
N VAL A 124 -2.69 -15.65 13.90
CA VAL A 124 -2.32 -14.54 13.01
C VAL A 124 -3.52 -14.08 12.17
N GLY A 125 -4.53 -14.94 11.99
CA GLY A 125 -5.65 -14.74 11.06
C GLY A 125 -6.48 -13.46 11.25
N ASP A 126 -6.78 -13.02 12.48
CA ASP A 126 -7.67 -11.85 12.70
C ASP A 126 -6.97 -10.51 12.38
N ILE A 127 -5.70 -10.36 12.80
CA ILE A 127 -4.90 -9.17 12.47
C ILE A 127 -4.60 -9.15 10.97
N ASP A 128 -4.39 -10.33 10.39
CA ASP A 128 -4.07 -10.47 8.97
C ASP A 128 -5.27 -10.24 8.05
N ALA A 129 -6.49 -10.54 8.48
CA ALA A 129 -7.70 -10.19 7.74
C ALA A 129 -7.85 -8.67 7.59
N ILE A 130 -7.60 -7.93 8.68
CA ILE A 130 -7.59 -6.47 8.68
C ILE A 130 -6.48 -5.94 7.78
N ALA A 131 -5.27 -6.50 7.92
CA ALA A 131 -4.11 -6.12 7.12
C ALA A 131 -4.34 -6.38 5.62
N THR A 132 -5.05 -7.46 5.27
CA THR A 132 -5.41 -7.79 3.88
C THR A 132 -6.44 -6.80 3.31
N LEU A 133 -7.47 -6.45 4.07
CA LEU A 133 -8.45 -5.45 3.64
C LEU A 133 -7.78 -4.09 3.43
N ASP A 134 -6.89 -3.70 4.34
CA ASP A 134 -6.15 -2.45 4.24
C ASP A 134 -5.15 -2.48 3.07
N ALA A 135 -4.54 -3.64 2.77
CA ALA A 135 -3.69 -3.83 1.59
C ALA A 135 -4.43 -3.57 0.27
N ILE A 136 -5.73 -3.87 0.19
CA ILE A 136 -6.56 -3.55 -0.99
C ILE A 136 -6.68 -2.02 -1.14
N VAL A 137 -7.07 -1.33 -0.08
CA VAL A 137 -7.31 0.13 -0.11
C VAL A 137 -6.02 0.89 -0.36
N THR A 138 -4.95 0.56 0.38
CA THR A 138 -3.62 1.14 0.22
C THR A 138 -3.10 0.94 -1.21
N SER A 139 -3.22 -0.26 -1.76
CA SER A 139 -2.78 -0.56 -3.12
C SER A 139 -3.61 0.15 -4.18
N ALA A 140 -4.91 0.35 -3.96
CA ALA A 140 -5.74 1.15 -4.86
C ALA A 140 -5.26 2.61 -4.91
N VAL A 141 -5.09 3.24 -3.75
CA VAL A 141 -4.67 4.64 -3.59
C VAL A 141 -3.29 4.85 -4.21
N LEU A 142 -2.33 3.98 -3.85
CA LEU A 142 -0.96 4.08 -4.34
C LEU A 142 -0.85 3.77 -5.82
N SER A 143 -1.61 2.80 -6.35
CA SER A 143 -1.63 2.51 -7.79
C SER A 143 -2.21 3.67 -8.59
N TYR A 144 -3.27 4.30 -8.08
CA TYR A 144 -3.87 5.49 -8.69
C TYR A 144 -2.88 6.66 -8.73
N TRP A 145 -2.13 6.85 -7.65
CA TRP A 145 -1.10 7.88 -7.54
C TRP A 145 0.12 7.58 -8.43
N LEU A 146 0.62 6.35 -8.40
CA LEU A 146 1.79 5.89 -9.15
C LEU A 146 1.55 6.01 -10.66
N HIS A 147 0.39 5.56 -11.15
CA HIS A 147 0.02 5.70 -12.56
C HIS A 147 0.06 7.16 -13.02
N ARG A 148 -0.51 8.08 -12.22
CA ARG A 148 -0.50 9.52 -12.51
C ARG A 148 0.91 10.12 -12.47
N ARG A 149 1.80 9.61 -11.61
CA ARG A 149 3.19 10.07 -11.53
C ARG A 149 4.01 9.57 -12.72
N LEU A 150 3.88 8.29 -13.08
CA LEU A 150 4.56 7.71 -14.24
C LEU A 150 4.06 8.34 -15.55
N ALA A 151 2.76 8.61 -15.69
CA ALA A 151 2.19 9.27 -16.87
C ALA A 151 2.70 10.70 -17.08
N ARG A 152 3.08 11.40 -16.01
CA ARG A 152 3.66 12.76 -16.08
C ARG A 152 5.16 12.78 -16.34
N ARG A 153 5.85 11.64 -16.16
CA ARG A 153 7.29 11.49 -16.37
C ARG A 153 7.64 10.92 -17.76
N ARG A 154 6.63 10.43 -18.49
CA ARG A 154 6.71 10.08 -19.92
C ARG A 154 6.54 11.33 -20.75
#